data_AF-E3MZT1-F1
#
_entry.id   AF-E3MZT1-F1
#
_cell.length_a   1.000
_cell.length_b   1.000
_cell.length_c   1.000
_cell.angle_alpha   90.00
_cell.angle_beta   90.00
_cell.angle_gamma   90.00
#
_symmetry.space_group_name_H-M   'P 1'
#
loop_
_entity.id
_entity.type
_entity.pdbx_description
1 polymer ?
#
loop_
_entity_poly.entity_id
_entity_poly.type
_entity_poly.pdbx_seq_one_letter_code
_entity_poly.pdbx_strand_id
1 'polypeptide(L)'
;MILTIILVVVGLCFGGVEADKCCPYPIRTTTISSVNVTSMEFKCVEPIAMKCQNVNGGLIKKIGIAGGSTNTILTVSEEQLLEKTVICTPSSTKWHLEEKPEDEYSSFSCAYMLNDGTWIFQ
;
A
#
# COMPACT_ATOMS: atom_id res chain seq x y z
N MET A 1 38.66 43.13 37.17
CA MET A 1 37.88 43.53 35.99
C MET A 1 38.54 42.90 34.76
N ILE A 2 38.22 41.64 34.48
CA ILE A 2 38.54 40.97 33.21
C ILE A 2 37.25 40.24 32.81
N LEU A 3 36.78 40.62 31.64
CA LEU A 3 35.48 40.35 31.06
C LEU A 3 35.37 38.86 30.69
N THR A 4 34.54 38.10 31.42
CA THR A 4 34.17 36.73 31.06
C THR A 4 33.23 36.75 29.86
N ILE A 5 33.72 36.34 28.69
CA ILE A 5 32.89 36.08 27.51
C ILE A 5 32.55 34.59 27.51
N ILE A 6 31.36 34.27 27.99
CA ILE A 6 30.76 32.94 27.90
C ILE A 6 30.18 32.81 26.49
N LEU A 7 30.79 31.98 25.65
CA LEU A 7 30.21 31.57 24.37
C LEU A 7 29.13 30.51 24.64
N VAL A 8 27.90 30.96 24.88
CA VAL A 8 26.73 30.09 24.86
C VAL A 8 26.37 29.85 23.40
N VAL A 9 26.79 28.72 22.85
CA VAL A 9 26.29 28.23 21.56
C VAL A 9 24.87 27.70 21.79
N VAL A 10 23.89 28.60 21.76
CA VAL A 10 22.48 28.24 21.67
C VAL A 10 22.10 28.21 20.19
N GLY A 11 21.61 27.05 19.73
CA GLY A 11 21.02 26.88 18.40
C GLY A 11 22.05 26.37 17.39
N LEU A 12 21.87 25.24 16.74
CA LEU A 12 20.62 24.68 16.26
C LEU A 12 20.61 23.17 16.46
N CYS A 13 19.65 22.68 17.23
CA CYS A 13 19.10 21.36 17.00
C CYS A 13 18.43 21.41 15.61
N PHE A 14 19.19 21.22 14.54
CA PHE A 14 18.64 20.68 13.30
C PHE A 14 18.35 19.20 13.59
N GLY A 15 17.35 18.94 14.43
CA GLY A 15 16.52 17.78 14.22
C GLY A 15 15.89 18.03 12.87
N GLY A 16 16.50 17.48 11.82
CA GLY A 16 15.83 17.40 10.53
C GLY A 16 14.49 16.79 10.85
N VAL A 17 13.42 17.57 10.69
CA VAL A 17 12.12 16.97 10.46
C VAL A 17 12.35 16.18 9.18
N GLU A 18 12.66 14.88 9.31
CA GLU A 18 12.42 13.98 8.20
C GLU A 18 10.95 14.22 7.89
N ALA A 19 10.68 14.96 6.81
CA ALA A 19 9.32 15.10 6.33
C ALA A 19 8.85 13.66 6.18
N ASP A 20 7.92 13.22 7.03
CA ASP A 20 7.43 11.86 7.05
C ASP A 20 7.16 11.45 5.60
N LYS A 21 7.99 10.55 5.08
CA LYS A 21 7.93 10.18 3.67
C LYS A 21 6.63 9.43 3.46
N CYS A 22 5.61 10.13 2.99
CA CYS A 22 4.31 9.53 2.73
C CYS A 22 4.38 8.60 1.53
N CYS A 23 3.71 7.45 1.65
CA CYS A 23 3.45 6.65 0.47
C CYS A 23 2.30 7.27 -0.33
N PRO A 24 2.37 7.24 -1.68
CA PRO A 24 1.20 7.57 -2.50
C PRO A 24 0.10 6.54 -2.28
N TYR A 25 -1.17 6.92 -2.40
CA TYR A 25 -2.27 5.98 -2.23
C TYR A 25 -2.12 4.76 -3.17
N PRO A 26 -2.14 3.52 -2.66
CA PRO A 26 -1.66 2.34 -3.40
C PRO A 26 -2.70 1.76 -4.37
N ILE A 27 -3.96 2.13 -4.25
CA ILE A 27 -5.01 1.50 -5.05
C ILE A 27 -5.13 2.22 -6.39
N ARG A 28 -4.88 1.49 -7.48
CA ARG A 28 -4.92 2.06 -8.83
C ARG A 28 -6.31 2.18 -9.45
N THR A 29 -7.34 1.55 -8.88
CA THR A 29 -8.54 1.24 -9.66
C THR A 29 -9.85 1.54 -8.95
N THR A 30 -10.92 1.70 -9.76
CA THR A 30 -12.31 1.95 -9.33
C THR A 30 -13.12 0.67 -9.12
N THR A 31 -12.53 -0.50 -9.42
CA THR A 31 -13.17 -1.83 -9.37
C THR A 31 -12.74 -2.66 -8.15
N ILE A 32 -12.17 -2.01 -7.13
CA ILE A 32 -12.07 -2.61 -5.80
C ILE A 32 -13.48 -2.69 -5.21
N SER A 33 -13.86 -3.88 -4.75
CA SER A 33 -15.18 -4.12 -4.16
C SER A 33 -15.37 -3.30 -2.87
N SER A 34 -14.32 -3.18 -2.05
CA SER A 34 -14.23 -2.18 -0.98
C SER A 34 -12.80 -2.00 -0.45
N VAL A 35 -12.51 -0.78 0.02
CA VAL A 35 -11.33 -0.45 0.85
C VAL A 35 -11.81 0.18 2.14
N ASN A 36 -11.06 -0.02 3.23
CA ASN A 36 -11.37 0.64 4.51
C ASN A 36 -11.05 2.15 4.51
N VAL A 37 -10.12 2.58 3.66
CA VAL A 37 -9.67 3.98 3.55
C VAL A 37 -9.72 4.39 2.08
N THR A 38 -10.51 5.42 1.78
CA THR A 38 -10.59 5.96 0.42
C THR A 38 -9.41 6.89 0.11
N SER A 39 -9.13 7.13 -1.17
CA SER A 39 -8.09 8.09 -1.58
C SER A 39 -8.27 9.49 -0.96
N MET A 40 -9.52 9.90 -0.71
CA MET A 40 -9.84 11.22 -0.13
C MET A 40 -9.61 11.29 1.38
N GLU A 41 -9.74 10.16 2.08
CA GLU A 41 -9.58 10.05 3.53
C GLU A 41 -8.17 9.60 3.93
N PHE A 42 -7.39 9.14 2.94
CA PHE A 42 -6.08 8.56 3.13
C PHE A 42 -5.07 9.52 3.76
N LYS A 43 -4.46 9.06 4.84
CA LYS A 43 -3.35 9.67 5.55
C LYS A 43 -2.09 8.85 5.31
N CYS A 44 -1.12 9.48 4.66
CA CYS A 44 0.33 9.19 4.62
C CYS A 44 0.81 7.72 4.80
N VAL A 45 0.63 7.12 5.99
CA VAL A 45 1.18 5.80 6.38
C VAL A 45 0.16 4.86 7.02
N GLU A 46 -1.15 5.13 6.92
CA GLU A 46 -2.15 4.26 7.55
C GLU A 46 -2.31 2.92 6.79
N PRO A 47 -2.43 1.77 7.51
CA PRO A 47 -2.69 0.48 6.88
C PRO A 47 -4.03 0.46 6.13
N ILE A 48 -4.02 -0.09 4.92
CA ILE A 48 -5.22 -0.17 4.07
C ILE A 48 -5.63 -1.63 3.93
N ALA A 49 -6.84 -1.95 4.37
CA ALA A 49 -7.47 -3.23 4.11
C ALA A 49 -8.12 -3.19 2.72
N MET A 50 -7.59 -4.00 1.81
CA MET A 50 -8.04 -4.17 0.44
C MET A 50 -8.89 -5.42 0.34
N LYS A 51 -10.13 -5.28 -0.17
CA LYS A 51 -11.05 -6.40 -0.39
C LYS A 51 -11.36 -6.57 -1.87
N CYS A 52 -11.07 -7.76 -2.38
CA CYS A 52 -11.42 -8.21 -3.73
C CYS A 52 -12.56 -9.23 -3.62
N GLN A 53 -13.68 -8.96 -4.28
CA GLN A 53 -14.86 -9.82 -4.26
C GLN A 53 -15.25 -10.21 -5.68
N ASN A 54 -15.55 -11.49 -5.86
CA ASN A 54 -16.13 -11.99 -7.10
C ASN A 54 -17.63 -11.69 -7.12
N VAL A 55 -18.02 -10.68 -7.89
CA VAL A 55 -19.44 -10.31 -8.11
C VAL A 55 -20.04 -11.01 -9.33
N ASN A 56 -19.23 -11.63 -10.20
CA ASN A 56 -19.65 -12.24 -11.47
C ASN A 56 -19.73 -13.76 -11.35
N GLY A 57 -20.64 -14.21 -10.48
CA GLY A 57 -20.86 -15.62 -10.14
C GLY A 57 -20.86 -16.55 -11.36
N GLY A 58 -19.83 -17.38 -11.47
CA GLY A 58 -19.69 -18.44 -12.48
C GLY A 58 -18.65 -18.20 -13.58
N LEU A 59 -18.23 -16.95 -13.84
CA LEU A 59 -17.21 -16.65 -14.86
C LEU A 59 -15.78 -16.61 -14.29
N ILE A 60 -15.67 -16.25 -13.02
CA ILE A 60 -14.41 -16.11 -12.31
C ILE A 60 -14.18 -17.36 -11.46
N LYS A 61 -13.05 -18.03 -11.71
CA LYS A 61 -12.60 -19.24 -11.04
C LYS A 61 -11.84 -18.95 -9.75
N LYS A 62 -11.00 -17.90 -9.75
CA LYS A 62 -10.18 -17.49 -8.60
C LYS A 62 -10.07 -15.98 -8.52
N ILE A 63 -9.86 -15.48 -7.30
CA ILE A 63 -9.56 -14.08 -7.02
C ILE A 63 -8.12 -13.99 -6.55
N GLY A 64 -7.43 -12.89 -6.84
CA GLY A 64 -6.11 -12.61 -6.33
C GLY A 64 -5.90 -11.12 -6.09
N ILE A 65 -4.75 -10.80 -5.51
CA ILE A 65 -4.23 -9.44 -5.39
C ILE A 65 -2.91 -9.38 -6.14
N ALA A 66 -2.72 -8.34 -6.95
CA ALA A 66 -1.55 -8.15 -7.79
C ALA A 66 -0.79 -6.86 -7.47
N GLY A 67 0.54 -6.88 -7.66
CA GLY A 67 1.40 -5.71 -7.59
C GLY A 67 1.43 -4.93 -8.92
N GLY A 68 1.09 -3.64 -8.88
CA GLY A 68 0.74 -2.81 -10.05
C GLY A 68 1.88 -2.23 -10.89
N SER A 69 3.08 -2.81 -10.85
CA SER A 69 4.16 -2.51 -11.82
C SER A 69 4.45 -3.68 -12.76
N THR A 70 4.19 -4.90 -12.31
CA THR A 70 4.52 -6.14 -13.02
C THR A 70 3.31 -7.05 -13.22
N ASN A 71 2.14 -6.66 -12.71
CA ASN A 71 0.95 -7.51 -12.64
C ASN A 71 1.25 -8.88 -12.01
N THR A 72 2.20 -8.91 -11.07
CA THR A 72 2.58 -10.12 -10.35
C THR A 72 1.48 -10.49 -9.38
N ILE A 73 0.93 -11.69 -9.51
CA ILE A 73 -0.04 -12.24 -8.57
C ILE A 73 0.67 -12.58 -7.26
N LEU A 74 0.22 -11.99 -6.15
CA LEU A 74 0.89 -12.09 -4.84
C LEU A 74 0.19 -13.09 -3.91
N THR A 75 -1.14 -13.16 -4.04
CA THR A 75 -2.01 -14.07 -3.29
C THR A 75 -3.21 -14.44 -4.17
N VAL A 76 -3.74 -15.64 -3.95
CA VAL A 76 -4.86 -16.21 -4.70
C VAL A 76 -5.81 -16.90 -3.71
N SER A 77 -7.11 -16.76 -3.94
CA SER A 77 -8.16 -17.45 -3.22
C SER A 77 -9.14 -18.09 -4.20
N GLU A 78 -9.64 -19.26 -3.84
CA GLU A 78 -10.80 -19.90 -4.51
C GLU A 78 -12.13 -19.45 -3.91
N GLU A 79 -12.09 -18.71 -2.80
CA GLU A 79 -13.27 -18.13 -2.18
C GLU A 79 -13.79 -16.92 -2.97
N GLN A 80 -15.03 -16.52 -2.67
CA GLN A 80 -15.67 -15.37 -3.31
C GLN A 80 -15.17 -14.02 -2.78
N LEU A 81 -14.41 -14.01 -1.70
CA LEU A 81 -13.86 -12.83 -1.06
C LEU A 81 -12.39 -13.08 -0.71
N LEU A 82 -11.56 -12.07 -0.95
CA LEU A 82 -10.17 -12.05 -0.54
C LEU A 82 -9.88 -10.68 0.07
N GLU A 83 -9.44 -10.70 1.32
CA GLU A 83 -9.09 -9.49 2.08
C GLU A 83 -7.64 -9.57 2.54
N LYS A 84 -6.88 -8.50 2.30
CA LYS A 84 -5.51 -8.35 2.78
C LYS A 84 -5.23 -6.92 3.18
N THR A 85 -4.29 -6.76 4.12
CA THR A 85 -3.78 -5.46 4.55
C THR A 85 -2.52 -5.11 3.77
N VAL A 86 -2.46 -3.90 3.24
CA VAL A 86 -1.23 -3.31 2.69
C VAL A 86 -0.70 -2.25 3.65
N ILE A 87 0.62 -2.23 3.82
CA ILE A 87 1.33 -1.36 4.75
C ILE A 87 2.35 -0.54 3.95
N CYS A 88 2.44 0.75 4.29
CA CYS A 88 3.42 1.67 3.71
C CYS A 88 4.79 1.45 4.34
N THR A 89 5.82 1.35 3.52
CA THR A 89 7.22 1.50 3.91
C THR A 89 7.64 2.95 3.66
N PRO A 90 7.77 3.81 4.69
CA PRO A 90 8.10 5.22 4.49
C PRO A 90 9.49 5.43 3.86
N SER A 91 10.46 4.56 4.18
CA SER A 91 11.84 4.69 3.68
C SER A 91 11.92 4.58 2.15
N SER A 92 11.10 3.71 1.55
CA SER A 92 11.05 3.45 0.10
C SER A 92 9.86 4.10 -0.60
N THR A 93 8.90 4.69 0.15
CA THR A 93 7.65 5.26 -0.37
C THR A 93 6.80 4.25 -1.16
N LYS A 94 6.92 2.97 -0.81
CA LYS A 94 6.20 1.86 -1.43
C LYS A 94 5.38 1.10 -0.41
N TRP A 95 4.59 0.16 -0.90
CA TRP A 95 3.65 -0.61 -0.12
C TRP A 95 3.95 -2.10 -0.24
N HIS A 96 3.69 -2.84 0.82
CA HIS A 96 3.81 -4.29 0.82
C HIS A 96 2.55 -4.91 1.43
N LEU A 97 2.33 -6.21 1.19
CA LEU A 97 1.34 -6.96 1.96
C LEU A 97 1.89 -7.16 3.37
N GLU A 98 1.03 -7.08 4.38
CA GLU A 98 1.42 -7.32 5.79
C GLU A 98 2.17 -8.65 5.96
N GLU A 99 1.76 -9.67 5.21
CA GLU A 99 2.35 -11.02 5.24
C GLU A 99 3.69 -11.14 4.48
N LYS A 100 4.07 -10.16 3.66
CA LYS A 100 5.25 -10.18 2.78
C LYS A 100 5.93 -8.80 2.71
N PRO A 101 6.60 -8.35 3.78
CA PRO A 101 7.25 -7.04 3.83
C PRO A 101 8.43 -6.87 2.86
N GLU A 102 9.01 -7.96 2.39
CA GLU A 102 10.11 -7.96 1.42
C GLU A 102 9.69 -7.56 0.00
N ASP A 103 8.40 -7.71 -0.33
CA ASP A 103 7.87 -7.48 -1.68
C ASP A 103 7.16 -6.12 -1.76
N GLU A 104 7.89 -5.10 -2.19
CA GLU A 104 7.40 -3.72 -2.25
C GLU A 104 6.91 -3.29 -3.65
N TYR A 105 5.69 -2.77 -3.69
CA TYR A 105 5.02 -2.29 -4.89
C TYR A 105 4.55 -0.85 -4.73
N SER A 106 4.52 -0.11 -5.83
CA SER A 106 3.96 1.25 -5.84
C SER A 106 2.43 1.27 -5.80
N SER A 107 1.79 0.13 -6.03
CA SER A 107 0.33 0.01 -6.09
C SER A 107 -0.15 -1.44 -6.10
N PHE A 108 -1.43 -1.64 -5.78
CA PHE A 108 -2.10 -2.92 -5.79
C PHE A 108 -3.40 -2.87 -6.62
N SER A 109 -3.79 -4.02 -7.15
CA SER A 109 -5.01 -4.24 -7.93
C SER A 109 -5.63 -5.60 -7.60
N CYS A 110 -6.93 -5.73 -7.82
CA CYS A 110 -7.58 -7.02 -7.77
C CYS A 110 -7.26 -7.78 -9.06
N ALA A 111 -7.09 -9.09 -8.95
CA ALA A 111 -6.88 -9.97 -10.08
C ALA A 111 -7.97 -11.04 -10.10
N TYR A 112 -8.50 -11.32 -11.28
CA TYR A 112 -9.57 -12.30 -11.46
C TYR A 112 -9.15 -13.30 -12.52
N MET A 113 -9.13 -14.58 -12.15
CA MET A 113 -8.85 -15.66 -13.09
C MET A 113 -10.16 -16.15 -13.70
N LEU A 114 -10.27 -16.06 -15.02
CA LEU A 114 -11.36 -16.63 -15.80
C LEU A 114 -11.29 -18.17 -15.83
N ASN A 115 -12.39 -18.81 -16.22
CA ASN A 115 -12.46 -20.28 -16.33
C ASN A 115 -11.45 -20.88 -17.33
N ASP A 116 -11.02 -20.11 -18.33
CA ASP A 116 -10.00 -20.49 -19.31
C ASP A 116 -8.55 -20.32 -18.79
N GLY A 117 -8.38 -19.81 -17.57
CA GLY A 117 -7.08 -19.57 -16.93
C GLY A 117 -6.47 -18.20 -17.19
N THR A 118 -7.13 -17.33 -17.97
CA THR A 118 -6.67 -15.97 -18.21
C THR A 118 -6.89 -15.08 -16.98
N TRP A 119 -5.91 -14.23 -16.67
CA TRP A 119 -5.99 -13.24 -15.59
C TRP A 119 -6.43 -11.87 -16.13
N ILE A 120 -7.38 -11.25 -15.44
CA ILE A 120 -7.79 -9.86 -15.63
C ILE A 120 -7.38 -9.07 -14.38
N PHE A 121 -6.75 -7.92 -14.58
CA PHE A 121 -6.30 -7.02 -13.52
C PHE A 121 -7.19 -5.79 -13.48
N GLN A 122 -7.71 -5.48 -12.30
CA GLN A 122 -8.79 -4.51 -12.10
C GLN A 122 -8.66 -3.70 -10.83
#